data_AF-H9WVQ7-F1
#
_entry.id   AF-H9WVQ7-F1
#
_cell.length_a   1.000
_cell.length_b   1.000
_cell.length_c   1.000
_cell.angle_alpha   90.00
_cell.angle_beta   90.00
_cell.angle_gamma   90.00
#
_symmetry.space_group_name_H-M   'P 1'
#
loop_
_entity.id
_entity.type
_entity.pdbx_description
1 polymer ?
#
loop_
_entity_poly.entity_id
_entity_poly.type
_entity_poly.pdbx_seq_one_letter_code
_entity_poly.pdbx_strand_id
1 'polypeptide(L)'
;VIYTSVPTIVVGILDKDLSHKTLLRYPKLYGSGHRQESYNLQLFWLTMADTLWQSLVLFFVPYLSYENSTIDIWSMGSLWTIAVVVLVNIHLSMDIQRWALITHVAVWGSIIVTYACLLILDSLP
;
A
#
# COMPACT_ATOMS: atom_id res chain seq x y z
N VAL A 1 -0.41 6.30 10.35
CA VAL A 1 -0.28 4.98 11.02
C VAL A 1 -1.53 4.15 10.79
N ILE A 2 -2.69 4.54 11.34
CA ILE A 2 -3.93 3.73 11.24
C ILE A 2 -4.36 3.49 9.79
N TYR A 3 -4.26 4.51 8.93
CA TYR A 3 -4.75 4.45 7.54
C TYR A 3 -4.02 3.41 6.68
N THR A 4 -2.73 3.20 6.89
CA THR A 4 -1.90 2.31 6.07
C THR A 4 -1.67 0.94 6.71
N SER A 5 -1.76 0.82 8.04
CA SER A 5 -1.54 -0.45 8.75
C SER A 5 -2.76 -1.38 8.72
N VAL A 6 -3.98 -0.84 8.80
CA VAL A 6 -5.20 -1.66 8.80
C VAL A 6 -5.36 -2.49 7.51
N PRO A 7 -5.28 -1.90 6.29
CA PRO A 7 -5.43 -2.70 5.07
C PRO A 7 -4.29 -3.71 4.89
N THR A 8 -3.05 -3.36 5.24
CA THR A 8 -1.90 -4.27 5.17
C THR A 8 -2.02 -5.45 6.12
N ILE A 9 -2.49 -5.24 7.35
CA ILE A 9 -2.75 -6.32 8.32
C ILE A 9 -3.88 -7.23 7.83
N VAL A 10 -4.98 -6.65 7.35
CA VAL A 10 -6.12 -7.43 6.85
C VAL A 10 -5.69 -8.29 5.66
N VAL A 11 -4.99 -7.73 4.68
CA VAL A 11 -4.44 -8.47 3.55
C VAL A 11 -3.47 -9.56 4.03
N GLY A 12 -2.54 -9.24 4.94
CA GLY A 12 -1.58 -10.22 5.45
C GLY A 12 -2.21 -11.41 6.20
N ILE A 13 -3.37 -11.24 6.83
CA ILE A 13 -4.09 -12.33 7.52
C ILE A 13 -4.99 -13.12 6.57
N LEU A 14 -5.63 -12.43 5.62
CA LEU A 14 -6.70 -13.01 4.82
C LEU A 14 -6.27 -13.46 3.42
N ASP A 15 -5.17 -12.91 2.89
CA ASP A 15 -4.68 -13.30 1.58
C ASP A 15 -4.08 -14.71 1.65
N LYS A 16 -4.58 -15.56 0.76
CA LYS A 16 -4.21 -16.97 0.67
C LYS A 16 -4.03 -17.28 -0.79
N ASP A 17 -2.78 -17.43 -1.20
CA ASP A 17 -2.38 -17.78 -2.57
C ASP A 17 -3.09 -19.05 -3.07
N LEU A 18 -3.35 -20.01 -2.18
CA LEU A 18 -3.98 -21.29 -2.50
C LEU A 18 -5.03 -21.69 -1.45
N SER A 19 -6.15 -22.25 -1.93
CA SER A 19 -7.15 -22.88 -1.06
C SER A 19 -6.57 -24.11 -0.40
N HIS A 20 -6.94 -24.34 0.87
CA HIS A 20 -6.47 -25.48 1.67
C HIS A 20 -6.71 -26.84 0.98
N LYS A 21 -7.82 -26.97 0.24
CA LYS A 21 -8.16 -28.17 -0.52
C LYS A 21 -7.17 -28.44 -1.68
N THR A 22 -6.72 -27.39 -2.36
CA THR A 22 -5.74 -27.48 -3.46
C THR A 22 -4.36 -27.86 -2.93
N LEU A 23 -3.99 -27.32 -1.77
CA LEU A 23 -2.71 -27.59 -1.12
C LEU A 23 -2.59 -29.06 -0.68
N LEU A 24 -3.68 -29.64 -0.16
CA LEU A 24 -3.75 -31.06 0.19
C LEU A 24 -3.77 -31.98 -1.05
N ARG A 25 -4.30 -31.51 -2.19
CA ARG A 25 -4.33 -32.28 -3.44
C ARG A 25 -2.96 -32.32 -4.14
N TYR A 26 -2.16 -31.26 -3.99
CA TYR A 26 -0.85 -31.12 -4.65
C TYR A 26 0.23 -30.71 -3.63
N PRO A 27 0.71 -31.65 -2.78
CA PRO A 27 1.66 -31.34 -1.72
C PRO A 27 3.02 -30.82 -2.21
N LYS A 28 3.35 -31.05 -3.48
CA LYS A 28 4.58 -30.52 -4.11
C LYS A 28 4.62 -28.98 -4.14
N LEU A 29 3.47 -28.30 -4.08
CA LEU A 29 3.37 -26.83 -4.02
C LEU A 29 3.90 -26.27 -2.69
N TYR A 30 4.01 -27.07 -1.64
CA TYR A 30 4.62 -26.65 -0.37
C TYR A 30 6.15 -26.53 -0.45
N GLY A 31 6.76 -27.22 -1.42
CA GLY A 31 8.22 -27.26 -1.58
C GLY A 31 8.85 -25.92 -1.96
N SER A 32 8.10 -24.99 -2.58
CA SER A 32 8.57 -23.64 -2.91
C SER A 32 8.97 -22.84 -1.67
N GLY A 33 8.23 -23.00 -0.56
CA GLY A 33 8.56 -22.36 0.72
C GLY A 33 9.86 -22.89 1.32
N HIS A 34 10.08 -24.21 1.29
CA HIS A 34 11.34 -24.82 1.78
C HIS A 34 12.55 -24.43 0.94
N ARG A 35 12.36 -24.10 -0.34
CA ARG A 35 13.43 -23.70 -1.25
C ARG A 35 13.77 -22.21 -1.16
N GLN A 36 13.15 -21.48 -0.22
CA GLN A 36 13.32 -20.05 0.03
C GLN A 36 13.11 -19.15 -1.21
N GLU A 37 12.36 -19.64 -2.21
CA GLU A 37 12.17 -18.88 -3.46
C GLU A 37 11.29 -17.63 -3.27
N SER A 38 10.41 -17.62 -2.26
CA SER A 38 9.57 -16.46 -1.93
C SER A 38 10.29 -15.36 -1.13
N TYR A 39 11.36 -15.68 -0.38
CA TYR A 39 12.07 -14.74 0.48
C TYR A 39 13.57 -14.78 0.17
N ASN A 40 13.93 -14.18 -0.96
CA ASN A 40 15.32 -14.06 -1.40
C ASN A 40 15.85 -12.65 -1.11
N LEU A 41 17.12 -12.53 -0.71
CA LEU A 41 17.81 -11.25 -0.51
C LEU A 41 17.81 -10.38 -1.76
N GLN A 42 17.84 -10.98 -2.95
CA GLN A 42 17.76 -10.23 -4.21
C GLN A 42 16.40 -9.53 -4.36
N LEU A 43 15.30 -10.23 -4.05
CA LEU A 43 13.95 -9.66 -4.06
C LEU A 43 13.84 -8.53 -3.03
N PHE A 44 14.41 -8.71 -1.84
CA PHE A 44 14.46 -7.66 -0.81
C PHE A 44 15.11 -6.37 -1.32
N TRP A 45 16.30 -6.48 -1.94
CA TRP A 45 17.00 -5.30 -2.47
C TRP A 45 16.26 -4.65 -3.63
N LEU A 46 15.61 -5.44 -4.49
CA LEU A 46 14.76 -4.92 -5.57
C LEU A 46 13.56 -4.14 -5.03
N THR A 47 12.84 -4.71 -4.06
CA THR A 47 11.71 -4.04 -3.39
C THR A 47 12.16 -2.77 -2.67
N MET A 48 13.34 -2.79 -2.02
CA MET A 48 13.93 -1.60 -1.40
C MET A 48 14.21 -0.49 -2.43
N ALA A 49 14.81 -0.84 -3.57
CA ALA A 49 15.10 0.13 -4.63
C ALA A 49 13.83 0.72 -5.24
N ASP A 50 12.81 -0.11 -5.47
CA ASP A 50 11.49 0.33 -5.96
C ASP A 50 10.78 1.27 -4.96
N THR A 51 10.80 0.92 -3.68
CA THR A 51 10.21 1.77 -2.62
C THR A 51 10.93 3.11 -2.52
N LEU A 52 12.27 3.12 -2.61
CA LEU A 52 13.06 4.35 -2.64
C LEU A 52 12.71 5.21 -3.85
N TRP A 53 12.62 4.61 -5.04
CA TRP A 53 12.20 5.30 -6.25
C TRP A 53 10.81 5.93 -6.09
N GLN A 54 9.82 5.18 -5.60
CA GLN A 54 8.46 5.68 -5.39
C GLN A 54 8.42 6.85 -4.38
N SER A 55 9.19 6.76 -3.29
CA SER A 55 9.28 7.86 -2.31
C SER A 55 9.86 9.14 -2.90
N LEU A 56 10.87 9.01 -3.77
CA LEU A 56 11.49 10.14 -4.46
C LEU A 56 10.50 10.79 -5.42
N VAL A 57 9.81 10.00 -6.25
CA VAL A 57 8.77 10.49 -7.16
C VAL A 57 7.67 11.22 -6.39
N LEU A 58 7.22 10.65 -5.27
CA LEU A 58 6.16 11.23 -4.47
C LEU A 58 6.56 12.56 -3.81
N PHE A 59 7.84 12.72 -3.47
CA PHE A 59 8.36 14.00 -2.98
C PHE A 59 8.49 15.04 -4.11
N PHE A 60 9.14 14.67 -5.21
CA PHE A 60 9.47 15.61 -6.29
C PHE A 60 8.29 16.02 -7.16
N VAL A 61 7.30 15.14 -7.38
CA VAL A 61 6.15 15.45 -8.26
C VAL A 61 5.35 16.65 -7.74
N PRO A 62 4.87 16.68 -6.48
CA PRO A 62 4.21 17.86 -5.95
C PRO A 62 5.15 19.06 -5.89
N TYR A 63 6.40 18.86 -5.44
CA TYR A 63 7.38 19.95 -5.27
C TYR A 63 7.60 20.73 -6.56
N LEU A 64 7.84 20.03 -7.68
CA LEU A 64 8.02 20.66 -8.99
C LEU A 64 6.72 21.21 -9.57
N SER A 65 5.58 20.52 -9.35
CA SER A 65 4.29 20.96 -9.87
C SER A 65 3.80 22.27 -9.25
N TYR A 66 4.23 22.58 -8.02
CA TYR A 66 3.77 23.75 -7.26
C TYR A 66 4.87 24.78 -6.99
N GLU A 67 6.04 24.66 -7.64
CA GLU A 67 7.19 25.55 -7.48
C GLU A 67 6.84 27.05 -7.69
N ASN A 68 5.85 27.33 -8.55
CA ASN A 68 5.39 28.70 -8.87
C ASN A 68 4.05 29.08 -8.20
N SER A 69 3.54 28.28 -7.27
CA SER A 69 2.24 28.50 -6.64
C SER A 69 2.38 29.03 -5.20
N THR A 70 1.50 29.94 -4.79
CA THR A 70 1.44 30.48 -3.42
C THR A 70 0.74 29.52 -2.45
N ILE A 71 1.10 28.23 -2.49
CA ILE A 71 0.49 27.22 -1.63
C ILE A 71 1.23 27.19 -0.30
N ASP A 72 0.47 27.26 0.78
CA ASP A 72 1.01 27.18 2.13
C ASP A 72 1.55 25.77 2.44
N ILE A 73 2.58 25.70 3.29
CA ILE A 73 3.28 24.45 3.62
C ILE A 73 2.32 23.39 4.20
N TRP A 74 1.26 23.81 4.89
CA TRP A 74 0.27 22.91 5.48
C TRP A 74 -0.62 22.27 4.41
N SER A 75 -1.06 23.04 3.43
CA SER A 75 -1.85 22.51 2.30
C SER A 75 -1.02 21.53 1.47
N MET A 76 0.26 21.81 1.29
CA MET A 76 1.22 20.90 0.66
C MET A 76 1.40 19.59 1.44
N GLY A 77 1.47 19.67 2.77
CA GLY A 77 1.50 18.50 3.66
C GLY A 77 0.26 17.60 3.52
N SER A 78 -0.93 18.21 3.40
CA SER A 78 -2.18 17.49 3.15
C SER A 78 -2.16 16.76 1.79
N LEU A 79 -1.68 17.42 0.73
CA LEU A 79 -1.52 16.81 -0.59
C LEU A 79 -0.56 15.60 -0.56
N TRP A 80 0.59 15.73 0.09
CA TRP A 80 1.51 14.61 0.28
C TRP A 80 0.89 13.47 1.06
N THR A 81 0.13 13.78 2.12
CA THR A 81 -0.54 12.75 2.93
C THR A 81 -1.52 11.93 2.10
N ILE A 82 -2.34 12.58 1.27
CA ILE A 82 -3.28 11.89 0.36
C ILE A 82 -2.50 11.05 -0.65
N ALA A 83 -1.48 11.61 -1.28
CA ALA A 83 -0.67 10.93 -2.28
C ALA A 83 -0.02 9.65 -1.71
N VAL A 84 0.56 9.71 -0.49
CA VAL A 84 1.19 8.55 0.16
C VAL A 84 0.17 7.46 0.42
N VAL A 85 -1.00 7.82 0.96
CA VAL A 85 -2.03 6.82 1.28
C VAL A 85 -2.54 6.14 0.01
N VAL A 86 -2.79 6.90 -1.05
CA VAL A 86 -3.23 6.34 -2.34
C VAL A 86 -2.16 5.43 -2.93
N LEU A 87 -0.90 5.87 -2.96
CA LEU A 87 0.22 5.09 -3.49
C LEU A 87 0.39 3.77 -2.74
N VAL A 88 0.39 3.79 -1.40
CA VAL A 88 0.52 2.57 -0.58
C VAL A 88 -0.65 1.62 -0.80
N ASN A 89 -1.87 2.13 -0.92
CA ASN A 89 -3.05 1.30 -1.19
C ASN A 89 -3.00 0.66 -2.59
N ILE A 90 -2.53 1.39 -3.62
CA ILE A 90 -2.35 0.86 -4.97
C ILE A 90 -1.23 -0.19 -5.01
N HIS A 91 -0.10 0.08 -4.35
CA HIS A 91 1.02 -0.86 -4.26
C HIS A 91 0.58 -2.16 -3.59
N LEU A 92 -0.09 -2.05 -2.43
CA LEU A 92 -0.69 -3.20 -1.75
C LEU A 92 -1.69 -3.93 -2.66
N SER A 93 -2.51 -3.19 -3.40
CA SER A 93 -3.47 -3.76 -4.33
C SER A 93 -2.83 -4.55 -5.48
N MET A 94 -1.60 -4.19 -5.88
CA MET A 94 -0.85 -4.89 -6.91
C MET A 94 -0.24 -6.19 -6.38
N ASP A 95 0.14 -6.23 -5.11
CA ASP A 95 0.69 -7.41 -4.44
C ASP A 95 -0.35 -8.48 -4.12
N ILE A 96 -1.63 -8.10 -3.99
CA ILE A 96 -2.72 -9.05 -3.70
C ILE A 96 -2.91 -10.04 -4.84
N GLN A 97 -2.71 -11.33 -4.57
CA GLN A 97 -2.93 -12.38 -5.56
C GLN A 97 -4.40 -12.75 -5.68
N ARG A 98 -5.16 -12.72 -4.57
CA ARG A 98 -6.58 -13.05 -4.56
C ARG A 98 -7.43 -11.87 -4.12
N TRP A 99 -8.14 -11.29 -5.07
CA TRP A 99 -9.13 -10.24 -4.82
C TRP A 99 -10.35 -10.80 -4.08
N ALA A 100 -10.32 -10.74 -2.75
CA ALA A 100 -11.46 -11.01 -1.90
C ALA A 100 -12.27 -9.72 -1.68
N LEU A 101 -13.59 -9.83 -1.51
CA LEU A 101 -14.44 -8.69 -1.18
C LEU A 101 -13.94 -7.91 0.05
N ILE A 102 -13.35 -8.60 1.03
CA ILE A 102 -12.83 -8.02 2.26
C ILE A 102 -11.58 -7.16 2.00
N THR A 103 -10.70 -7.56 1.08
CA THR A 103 -9.53 -6.75 0.72
C THR A 103 -9.93 -5.52 -0.08
N HIS A 104 -10.96 -5.65 -0.95
CA HIS A 104 -11.57 -4.51 -1.63
C HIS A 104 -12.15 -3.50 -0.62
N VAL A 105 -12.97 -3.96 0.33
CA VAL A 105 -13.56 -3.09 1.37
C VAL A 105 -12.48 -2.44 2.24
N ALA A 106 -11.39 -3.14 2.57
CA ALA A 106 -10.31 -2.59 3.37
C ALA A 106 -9.56 -1.46 2.63
N VAL A 107 -9.28 -1.63 1.34
CA VAL A 107 -8.60 -0.62 0.50
C VAL A 107 -9.50 0.62 0.32
N TRP A 108 -10.74 0.43 -0.13
CA TRP A 108 -11.69 1.54 -0.31
C TRP A 108 -12.00 2.24 1.00
N GLY A 109 -12.16 1.48 2.09
CA GLY A 109 -12.38 2.03 3.43
C GLY A 109 -11.22 2.89 3.92
N SER A 110 -9.97 2.46 3.69
CA SER A 110 -8.77 3.26 4.02
C SER A 110 -8.77 4.61 3.29
N ILE A 111 -9.09 4.63 2.00
CA ILE A 111 -9.13 5.85 1.18
C ILE A 111 -10.21 6.82 1.68
N ILE A 112 -11.43 6.30 1.93
CA ILE A 112 -12.56 7.11 2.42
C ILE A 112 -12.25 7.71 3.79
N VAL A 113 -11.72 6.91 4.71
CA VAL A 113 -11.39 7.36 6.06
C VAL A 113 -10.30 8.43 6.04
N THR A 114 -9.30 8.29 5.16
CA THR A 114 -8.23 9.29 5.02
C THR A 114 -8.77 10.61 4.52
N TYR A 115 -9.63 10.59 3.49
CA TYR A 115 -10.24 11.80 2.96
C TYR A 115 -11.14 12.47 4.01
N ALA A 116 -11.97 11.68 4.70
CA ALA A 116 -12.82 12.19 5.78
C ALA A 116 -12.03 12.84 6.92
N CYS A 117 -10.92 12.23 7.35
CA CYS A 117 -10.11 12.78 8.43
C CYS A 117 -9.42 14.09 8.02
N LEU A 118 -8.90 14.19 6.80
CA LEU A 118 -8.30 15.42 6.31
C LEU A 118 -9.31 16.56 6.18
N LEU A 119 -10.53 16.27 5.69
CA LEU A 119 -11.60 17.26 5.65
C LEU A 119 -11.99 17.75 7.05
N ILE A 120 -12.06 16.85 8.04
CA ILE A 120 -12.36 17.23 9.42
C ILE A 120 -11.24 18.13 9.97
N LEU A 121 -9.98 17.79 9.69
CA LEU A 121 -8.81 18.54 10.18
C LEU A 121 -8.71 19.93 9.54
N ASP A 122 -9.05 20.06 8.26
CA ASP A 122 -9.10 21.34 7.53
C ASP A 122 -10.33 22.19 7.94
N SER A 123 -11.41 21.55 8.41
CA SER A 123 -12.59 22.24 8.96
C SER A 123 -12.41 22.75 10.39
N LEU A 124 -11.36 22.31 11.08
CA LEU A 124 -11.02 22.77 12.42
C LEU A 124 -10.11 24.02 12.29
N PRO A 125 -10.49 25.15 12.92
CA PRO A 125 -9.76 26.41 12.81
C PRO A 125 -8.40 26.42 13.51
#